data_AF-A0A7W1U6M3-F1
#
_entry.id   AF-A0A7W1U6M3-F1
#
_cell.length_a   1.000
_cell.length_b   1.000
_cell.length_c   1.000
_cell.angle_alpha   90.00
_cell.angle_beta   90.00
_cell.angle_gamma   90.00
#
_symmetry.space_group_name_H-M   'P 1'
#
loop_
_entity.id
_entity.type
_entity.pdbx_description
1 polymer ?
#
loop_
_entity_poly.entity_id
_entity_poly.type
_entity_poly.pdbx_seq_one_letter_code
_entity_poly.pdbx_strand_id
1 'polypeptide(L)'
;MKTTVDIPDKTLREAMKFAKAKTKREAILAALEEFNRKRRIAALVKHSGTFTTLMTNDEIEGMEIKRMKLWGKATVSRTYKP
;
A
#
# COMPACT_ATOMS: atom_id res chain seq x y z
N MET A 1 -22.63 1.02 18.86
CA MET A 1 -22.89 1.01 20.31
C MET A 1 -22.41 2.32 20.93
N LYS A 2 -23.04 2.78 22.02
CA LYS A 2 -22.57 3.92 22.81
C LYS A 2 -21.80 3.37 24.01
N THR A 3 -20.61 3.89 24.23
CA THR A 3 -19.71 3.44 25.30
C THR A 3 -19.18 4.67 26.03
N THR A 4 -19.06 4.58 27.36
CA THR A 4 -18.46 5.61 28.20
C THR A 4 -17.06 5.16 28.58
N VAL A 5 -16.05 5.99 28.31
CA VAL A 5 -14.64 5.74 28.60
C VAL A 5 -14.04 7.00 29.19
N ASP A 6 -13.16 6.85 30.18
CA ASP A 6 -12.39 7.96 30.72
C ASP A 6 -11.11 8.14 29.88
N ILE A 7 -10.88 9.37 29.40
CA ILE A 7 -9.75 9.70 28.52
C ILE A 7 -9.14 11.01 29.02
N PRO A 8 -7.83 11.03 29.32
CA PRO A 8 -7.14 12.27 29.70
C PRO A 8 -7.32 13.37 28.65
N ASP A 9 -7.69 14.58 29.10
CA ASP A 9 -8.02 15.70 28.21
C ASP A 9 -6.86 16.08 27.28
N LYS A 10 -5.62 16.02 27.79
CA LYS A 10 -4.41 16.28 26.99
C LYS A 10 -4.30 15.31 25.81
N THR A 11 -4.48 14.01 26.05
CA THR A 11 -4.41 12.97 25.03
C THR A 11 -5.52 13.13 23.99
N LEU A 12 -6.73 13.48 24.43
CA LEU A 12 -7.85 13.73 23.52
C LEU A 12 -7.60 14.96 22.63
N ARG A 13 -7.05 16.05 23.18
CA ARG A 13 -6.69 17.24 22.40
C ARG A 13 -5.60 16.95 21.37
N GLU A 14 -4.60 16.14 21.72
CA GLU A 14 -3.57 15.70 20.77
C GLU A 14 -4.17 14.87 19.64
N ALA A 15 -5.04 13.91 19.95
CA ALA A 15 -5.75 13.13 18.95
C ALA A 15 -6.60 14.03 18.03
N MET A 16 -7.31 15.02 18.59
CA MET A 16 -8.07 16.01 17.80
C MET A 16 -7.17 16.83 16.87
N LYS A 17 -5.99 17.27 17.36
CA LYS A 17 -5.02 18.03 16.56
C LYS A 17 -4.47 17.20 15.40
N PHE A 18 -4.06 15.96 15.66
CA PHE A 18 -3.50 15.08 14.63
C PHE A 18 -4.53 14.66 13.60
N ALA A 19 -5.74 14.34 14.04
CA ALA A 19 -6.85 13.96 13.15
C ALA A 19 -7.52 15.16 12.47
N LYS A 20 -7.18 16.41 12.87
CA LYS A 20 -7.89 17.64 12.50
C LYS A 20 -9.41 17.54 12.74
N ALA A 21 -9.79 16.82 13.80
CA ALA A 21 -11.17 16.51 14.11
C ALA A 21 -11.87 17.71 14.76
N LYS A 22 -13.14 17.94 14.39
CA LYS A 22 -13.96 19.01 14.98
C LYS A 22 -14.61 18.55 16.28
N THR A 23 -14.85 17.24 16.42
CA THR A 23 -15.52 16.67 17.58
C THR A 23 -14.65 15.63 18.31
N LYS A 24 -14.90 15.46 19.61
CA LYS A 24 -14.25 14.43 20.44
C LYS A 24 -14.46 13.02 19.86
N ARG A 25 -15.68 12.75 19.34
CA ARG A 25 -16.03 11.46 18.74
C ARG A 25 -15.24 11.18 17.47
N GLU A 26 -15.13 12.15 16.56
CA GLU A 26 -14.33 12.01 15.34
C GLU A 26 -12.88 11.69 15.64
N ALA A 27 -12.28 12.37 16.62
CA ALA A 27 -10.89 12.11 17.01
C ALA A 27 -10.68 10.68 17.49
N ILE A 28 -11.61 10.15 18.30
CA ILE A 28 -11.56 8.78 18.81
C ILE A 28 -11.74 7.77 17.66
N LEU A 29 -12.68 8.02 16.74
CA LEU A 29 -12.88 7.15 15.58
C LEU A 29 -11.64 7.11 14.69
N ALA A 30 -11.07 8.26 14.35
CA ALA A 30 -9.86 8.35 13.55
C ALA A 30 -8.67 7.63 14.21
N ALA A 31 -8.51 7.78 15.54
CA ALA A 31 -7.47 7.08 16.28
C ALA A 31 -7.64 5.55 16.24
N LEU A 32 -8.87 5.05 16.37
CA LEU A 32 -9.17 3.62 16.30
C LEU A 32 -8.96 3.05 14.89
N GLU A 33 -9.38 3.78 13.85
CA GLU A 33 -9.15 3.39 12.46
C GLU A 33 -7.66 3.30 12.14
N GLU A 34 -6.88 4.30 12.57
CA GLU A 34 -5.44 4.33 12.36
C GLU A 34 -4.72 3.22 13.13
N PHE A 35 -5.14 2.93 14.36
CA PHE A 35 -4.62 1.80 15.13
C PHE A 35 -4.85 0.47 14.39
N ASN A 36 -6.07 0.24 13.91
CA ASN A 36 -6.41 -0.97 13.18
C ASN A 36 -5.66 -1.05 11.84
N ARG A 37 -5.50 0.07 11.13
CA ARG A 37 -4.72 0.15 9.89
C ARG A 37 -3.26 -0.27 10.13
N LYS A 38 -2.62 0.28 11.17
CA LYS A 38 -1.24 -0.08 11.54
C LYS A 38 -1.10 -1.56 11.88
N ARG A 39 -2.07 -2.15 12.59
CA ARG A 39 -2.08 -3.58 12.91
C ARG A 39 -2.22 -4.46 11.67
N ARG A 40 -3.09 -4.09 10.72
CA ARG A 40 -3.21 -4.80 9.44
C ARG A 40 -1.93 -4.73 8.63
N ILE A 41 -1.32 -3.55 8.51
CA ILE A 41 -0.04 -3.37 7.82
C ILE A 41 1.04 -4.22 8.48
N ALA A 42 1.15 -4.19 9.81
CA ALA A 42 2.13 -5.00 10.53
C ALA A 42 1.93 -6.51 10.28
N ALA A 43 0.68 -6.98 10.18
CA ALA A 43 0.39 -8.36 9.81
C ALA A 43 0.83 -8.69 8.39
N LEU A 44 0.60 -7.79 7.43
CA LEU A 44 1.04 -7.97 6.03
C LEU A 44 2.57 -7.99 5.92
N VAL A 45 3.26 -7.09 6.63
CA VAL A 45 4.73 -7.01 6.62
C VAL A 45 5.37 -8.30 7.12
N LYS A 46 4.73 -9.05 8.04
CA LYS A 46 5.23 -10.37 8.47
C LYS A 46 5.34 -11.39 7.33
N HIS A 47 4.55 -11.22 6.27
CA HIS A 47 4.58 -12.07 5.09
C HIS A 47 5.46 -11.50 3.97
N SER A 48 6.13 -10.36 4.19
CA SER A 48 7.10 -9.85 3.25
C SER A 48 8.28 -10.82 3.13
N GLY A 49 8.68 -11.16 1.90
CA GLY A 49 9.75 -12.11 1.62
C GLY A 49 9.37 -13.59 1.72
N THR A 50 8.15 -13.94 2.15
CA THR A 50 7.69 -15.35 2.17
C THR A 50 7.08 -15.81 0.85
N PHE A 51 6.92 -14.91 -0.12
CA PHE A 51 6.32 -15.23 -1.42
C PHE A 51 7.33 -15.90 -2.33
N THR A 52 7.33 -17.24 -2.36
CA THR A 52 8.22 -18.05 -3.21
C THR A 52 7.63 -18.37 -4.60
N THR A 53 6.36 -18.07 -4.81
CA THR A 53 5.62 -18.37 -6.06
C THR A 53 5.53 -17.17 -7.01
N LEU A 54 5.98 -15.99 -6.59
CA LEU A 54 5.98 -14.79 -7.41
C LEU A 54 7.28 -14.70 -8.21
N MET A 55 7.19 -14.16 -9.42
CA MET A 55 8.37 -13.90 -10.26
C MET A 55 9.26 -12.84 -9.63
N THR A 56 10.57 -13.01 -9.78
CA THR A 56 11.55 -12.02 -9.33
C THR A 56 11.56 -10.80 -10.25
N ASN A 57 12.11 -9.68 -9.78
CA ASN A 57 12.25 -8.47 -10.60
C ASN A 57 13.09 -8.75 -11.87
N ASP A 58 14.17 -9.52 -11.75
CA ASP A 58 15.05 -9.88 -12.86
C ASP A 58 14.31 -10.73 -13.92
N GLU A 59 13.42 -11.63 -13.48
CA GLU A 59 12.58 -12.42 -14.39
C GLU A 59 11.60 -11.53 -15.17
N ILE A 60 11.00 -10.54 -14.50
CA ILE A 60 10.08 -9.57 -15.13
C ILE A 60 10.84 -8.71 -16.14
N GLU A 61 11.96 -8.11 -15.75
CA GLU A 61 12.79 -7.28 -16.65
C GLU A 61 13.31 -8.09 -17.85
N GLY A 62 13.71 -9.34 -17.62
CA GLY A 62 14.10 -10.27 -18.68
C GLY A 62 12.98 -10.53 -19.69
N MET A 63 11.74 -10.69 -19.22
CA MET A 63 10.57 -10.84 -20.09
C MET A 63 10.28 -9.56 -20.89
N GLU A 64 10.41 -8.38 -20.28
CA GLU A 64 10.21 -7.10 -20.95
C GLU A 64 11.26 -6.84 -22.04
N ILE A 65 12.53 -7.12 -21.76
CA ILE A 65 13.63 -7.04 -22.73
C ILE A 65 13.39 -8.01 -23.89
N LYS A 66 12.94 -9.24 -23.59
CA LYS A 66 12.61 -10.25 -24.61
C LYS A 66 11.44 -9.79 -25.49
N ARG A 67 10.39 -9.24 -24.88
CA ARG A 67 9.23 -8.66 -25.58
C ARG A 67 9.63 -7.48 -26.47
N MET A 68 10.47 -6.58 -25.97
CA MET A 68 10.95 -5.42 -26.71
C MET A 68 11.83 -5.83 -27.91
N LYS A 69 12.71 -6.82 -27.73
CA LYS A 69 13.50 -7.40 -28.82
C LYS A 69 12.63 -8.10 -29.87
N LEU A 70 11.56 -8.79 -29.46
CA LEU A 70 10.61 -9.43 -30.38
C LEU A 70 9.83 -8.39 -31.19
N TRP A 71 9.36 -7.31 -30.55
CA TRP A 71 8.65 -6.23 -31.23
C TRP A 71 9.55 -5.46 -32.20
N GLY A 72 10.80 -5.18 -31.81
CA GLY A 72 11.80 -4.54 -32.67
C GLY A 72 12.22 -5.40 -33.88
N LYS A 73 12.25 -6.73 -33.75
CA LYS A 73 12.49 -7.64 -34.88
C LYS A 73 11.30 -7.71 -35.84
N ALA A 74 10.08 -7.67 -35.32
CA ALA A 74 8.86 -7.72 -36.11
C ALA A 74 8.60 -6.43 -36.94
N THR A 75 9.13 -5.28 -36.47
CA THR A 75 9.06 -4.02 -37.22
C THR A 75 10.10 -3.95 -38.34
N VAL A 76 11.33 -4.41 -38.09
CA VAL A 76 12.40 -4.45 -39.11
C VAL A 76 12.08 -5.44 -40.23
N SER A 77 11.40 -6.55 -39.95
CA SER A 77 10.97 -7.51 -40.98
C SER A 77 9.80 -7.01 -41.85
N ARG A 78 9.08 -5.95 -41.43
CA ARG A 78 7.92 -5.39 -42.15
C ARG A 78 8.29 -4.25 -43.10
N THR A 79 9.42 -3.58 -42.89
CA THR A 79 9.97 -2.53 -43.78
C THR A 79 10.88 -3.09 -44.88
N TYR A 80 11.09 -4.41 -44.86
CA TYR A 80 11.83 -5.27 -45.79
C TYR A 80 11.16 -5.60 -47.14
N LYS A 81 10.81 -4.67 -48.04
CA LYS A 81 10.30 -5.06 -49.39
C LYS A 81 11.05 -4.29 -50.50
N PRO A 82 11.87 -4.96 -51.34
CA PRO A 82 12.45 -4.33 -52.53
C PRO A 82 11.38 -3.96 -53.56
#